data_AF-A0A2W4PK90-F1
#
_entry.id   AF-A0A2W4PK90-F1
#
_cell.length_a   1.000
_cell.length_b   1.000
_cell.length_c   1.000
_cell.angle_alpha   90.00
_cell.angle_beta   90.00
_cell.angle_gamma   90.00
#
_symmetry.space_group_name_H-M   'P 1'
#
loop_
_entity.id
_entity.type
_entity.pdbx_description
1 polymer ?
#
loop_
_entity_poly.entity_id
_entity_poly.type
_entity_poly.pdbx_seq_one_letter_code
_entity_poly.pdbx_strand_id
1 'polypeptide(L)'
;MHRPGVRIGALVGLLVTAPLIVVAALGNQLAGLPFFPFDLFPVMRDLTPGPVLTFVIDSMVAIIGALNLGRVDTAAKTAEQAMVILMSLGAGIVTGGVFFLLMRGLQASQSPTAGLVLGLLAGALVALLSSQTGLTATADPAASTLWTLFLFAVWGLALGWCYARLTFFDQSAAPSLRRAEE
;
A
#
# COMPACT_ATOMS: atom_id res chain seq x y z
N MET A 1 18.25 14.17 18.33
CA MET A 1 18.23 14.05 16.85
C MET A 1 17.08 13.14 16.48
N HIS A 2 16.08 13.63 15.76
CA HIS A 2 14.79 12.95 15.60
C HIS A 2 14.70 12.29 14.24
N ARG A 3 15.20 11.05 14.15
CA ARG A 3 14.95 10.18 12.99
C ARG A 3 13.44 10.12 12.70
N PRO A 4 13.04 10.11 11.41
CA PRO A 4 11.64 10.22 11.03
C PRO A 4 10.82 9.09 11.67
N GLY A 5 9.80 9.49 12.42
CA GLY A 5 8.97 8.57 13.20
C GLY A 5 7.80 7.99 12.41
N VAL A 6 6.99 7.19 13.11
CA VAL A 6 5.83 6.46 12.55
C VAL A 6 4.86 7.36 11.78
N ARG A 7 4.62 8.61 12.21
CA ARG A 7 3.69 9.54 11.55
C ARG A 7 4.19 9.95 10.15
N ILE A 8 5.49 10.22 10.04
CA ILE A 8 6.10 10.57 8.75
C ILE A 8 6.12 9.33 7.85
N GLY A 9 6.45 8.17 8.41
CA GLY A 9 6.38 6.89 7.68
C GLY A 9 4.98 6.59 7.14
N ALA A 10 3.94 6.85 7.93
CA ALA A 10 2.55 6.69 7.52
C ALA A 10 2.18 7.61 6.33
N LEU A 11 2.58 8.88 6.39
CA LEU A 11 2.35 9.83 5.30
C LEU A 11 3.11 9.43 4.03
N VAL A 12 4.38 9.04 4.17
CA VAL A 12 5.20 8.55 3.05
C VAL A 12 4.57 7.29 2.45
N GLY A 13 4.13 6.36 3.30
CA GLY A 13 3.41 5.15 2.90
C GLY A 13 2.17 5.46 2.05
N LEU A 14 1.33 6.39 2.50
CA LEU A 14 0.18 6.87 1.74
C LEU A 14 0.59 7.42 0.36
N LEU A 15 1.55 8.35 0.35
CA LEU A 15 1.97 9.08 -0.84
C LEU A 15 2.67 8.19 -1.88
N VAL A 16 3.36 7.15 -1.45
CA VAL A 16 4.05 6.21 -2.35
C VAL A 16 3.12 5.08 -2.80
N THR A 17 2.14 4.69 -1.99
CA THR A 17 1.15 3.67 -2.38
C THR A 17 0.11 4.21 -3.37
N ALA A 18 -0.28 5.49 -3.29
CA ALA A 18 -1.19 6.09 -4.26
C ALA A 18 -0.73 5.93 -5.74
N PRO A 19 0.49 6.32 -6.14
CA PRO A 19 0.96 6.12 -7.51
C PRO A 19 1.17 4.64 -7.85
N LEU A 20 1.53 3.78 -6.89
CA LEU A 20 1.60 2.33 -7.11
C LEU A 20 0.24 1.78 -7.57
N ILE A 21 -0.86 2.18 -6.92
CA ILE A 21 -2.22 1.76 -7.29
C ILE A 21 -2.56 2.25 -8.71
N VAL A 22 -2.24 3.50 -9.03
CA VAL A 22 -2.50 4.08 -10.36
C VAL A 22 -1.74 3.33 -11.45
N VAL A 23 -0.45 3.04 -11.24
CA VAL A 23 0.37 2.30 -12.21
C VAL A 23 -0.14 0.87 -12.37
N ALA A 24 -0.55 0.21 -11.29
CA ALA A 24 -1.13 -1.12 -11.37
C ALA A 24 -2.46 -1.13 -12.16
N ALA A 25 -3.33 -0.14 -11.93
CA ALA A 25 -4.57 0.02 -12.69
C ALA A 25 -4.30 0.27 -14.18
N LEU A 26 -3.29 1.08 -14.52
CA LEU A 26 -2.87 1.29 -15.91
C LEU A 26 -2.32 0.01 -16.54
N GLY A 27 -1.50 -0.75 -15.82
CA GLY A 27 -0.99 -2.05 -16.29
C GLY A 27 -2.12 -3.03 -16.58
N ASN A 28 -3.16 -3.04 -15.74
CA ASN A 28 -4.35 -3.85 -15.96
C ASN A 28 -5.13 -3.41 -17.20
N GLN A 29 -5.40 -2.11 -17.34
CA GLN A 29 -6.16 -1.59 -18.49
C GLN A 29 -5.43 -1.74 -19.83
N LEU A 30 -4.11 -1.58 -19.85
CA LEU A 30 -3.33 -1.54 -21.09
C LEU A 30 -2.79 -2.90 -21.53
N ALA A 31 -2.51 -3.79 -20.58
CA ALA A 31 -1.82 -5.05 -20.85
C ALA A 31 -2.46 -6.27 -20.17
N GLY A 32 -3.60 -6.10 -19.48
CA GLY A 32 -4.24 -7.19 -18.75
C GLY A 32 -3.42 -7.72 -17.57
N LEU A 33 -2.49 -6.92 -17.05
CA LEU A 33 -1.65 -7.27 -15.91
C LEU A 33 -2.44 -7.20 -14.59
N PRO A 34 -2.00 -7.87 -13.51
CA PRO A 34 -2.74 -7.91 -12.25
C PRO A 34 -2.99 -6.52 -11.65
N PHE A 35 -4.20 -6.33 -11.11
CA PHE A 35 -4.54 -5.21 -10.26
C PHE A 35 -4.73 -5.69 -8.82
N PHE A 36 -3.60 -5.75 -8.10
CA PHE A 36 -3.51 -6.36 -6.78
C PHE A 36 -4.54 -5.87 -5.73
N PRO A 37 -5.02 -4.61 -5.70
CA PRO A 37 -6.06 -4.22 -4.75
C PRO A 37 -7.32 -5.11 -4.85
N PHE A 38 -7.73 -5.42 -6.09
CA PHE A 38 -8.91 -6.23 -6.36
C PHE A 38 -8.63 -7.72 -6.21
N ASP A 39 -7.44 -8.18 -6.56
CA ASP A 39 -7.07 -9.60 -6.42
C ASP A 39 -6.94 -10.03 -4.94
N LEU A 40 -6.61 -9.09 -4.05
CA LEU A 40 -6.51 -9.34 -2.60
C LEU A 40 -7.84 -9.25 -1.86
N PHE A 41 -8.83 -8.54 -2.41
CA PHE A 41 -10.12 -8.34 -1.74
C PHE A 41 -10.87 -9.65 -1.42
N PRO A 42 -10.93 -10.67 -2.31
CA PRO A 42 -11.52 -11.96 -1.97
C PRO A 42 -10.85 -12.63 -0.78
N VAL A 43 -9.52 -12.59 -0.70
CA VAL A 43 -8.78 -13.16 0.43
C VAL A 43 -9.19 -12.48 1.74
N MET A 44 -9.30 -11.15 1.74
CA MET A 44 -9.77 -10.41 2.92
C MET A 44 -11.22 -10.74 3.28
N ARG A 45 -12.10 -10.82 2.27
CA ARG A 45 -13.51 -11.19 2.45
C ARG A 45 -13.65 -12.59 3.05
N ASP A 46 -12.88 -13.56 2.55
CA ASP A 46 -12.96 -14.97 2.96
C ASP A 46 -12.34 -15.20 4.35
N LEU A 47 -11.43 -14.35 4.78
CA LEU A 47 -10.88 -14.33 6.15
C LEU A 47 -11.77 -13.57 7.16
N THR A 48 -12.76 -12.81 6.69
CA THR A 48 -13.63 -12.03 7.56
C THR A 48 -14.67 -12.95 8.21
N PRO A 49 -14.85 -12.92 9.55
CA PRO A 49 -15.88 -13.72 10.20
C PRO A 49 -17.27 -13.45 9.62
N GLY A 50 -18.04 -14.50 9.34
CA GLY A 50 -19.37 -14.39 8.72
C GLY A 50 -20.28 -13.31 9.31
N PRO A 51 -20.42 -13.20 10.65
CA PRO A 51 -21.24 -12.15 11.28
C PRO A 51 -20.76 -10.73 11.01
N VAL A 52 -19.45 -10.52 10.88
CA VAL A 52 -18.87 -9.21 10.56
C VAL A 52 -19.15 -8.87 9.11
N LEU A 53 -19.01 -9.84 8.20
CA LEU A 53 -19.30 -9.65 6.79
C LEU A 53 -20.78 -9.30 6.56
N THR A 54 -21.71 -10.02 7.20
CA THR A 54 -23.14 -9.71 7.12
C THR A 54 -23.47 -8.35 7.70
N PHE A 55 -22.90 -8.00 8.87
CA PHE A 55 -23.08 -6.68 9.48
C PHE A 55 -22.66 -5.54 8.55
N VAL A 56 -21.52 -5.67 7.87
CA VAL A 56 -21.02 -4.67 6.92
C VAL A 56 -21.93 -4.56 5.70
N ILE A 57 -22.36 -5.68 5.13
CA ILE A 57 -23.28 -5.70 3.97
C ILE A 57 -24.62 -5.05 4.35
N ASP A 58 -25.22 -5.44 5.47
CA ASP A 58 -26.50 -4.91 5.94
C ASP A 58 -26.41 -3.41 6.23
N SER A 59 -25.31 -2.97 6.86
CA SER A 59 -25.04 -1.55 7.10
C SER A 59 -24.93 -0.75 5.80
N MET A 60 -24.24 -1.30 4.79
CA MET A 60 -24.11 -0.66 3.48
C MET A 60 -25.46 -0.53 2.78
N VAL A 61 -26.27 -1.59 2.78
CA VAL A 61 -27.63 -1.55 2.19
C VAL A 61 -28.52 -0.54 2.92
N ALA A 62 -28.47 -0.51 4.25
CA ALA A 62 -29.24 0.43 5.06
C ALA A 62 -28.86 1.88 4.78
N ILE A 63 -27.56 2.20 4.69
CA ILE A 63 -27.07 3.55 4.37
C ILE A 63 -27.49 3.97 2.96
N ILE A 64 -27.33 3.08 1.97
CA ILE A 64 -27.72 3.34 0.58
C ILE A 64 -29.22 3.65 0.49
N GLY A 65 -30.04 2.84 1.17
CA GLY A 65 -31.49 3.03 1.22
C GLY A 65 -31.88 4.32 1.95
N ALA A 66 -31.27 4.60 3.11
CA ALA A 66 -31.57 5.79 3.91
C ALA A 66 -31.19 7.10 3.20
N LEU A 67 -30.10 7.10 2.44
CA LEU A 67 -29.64 8.27 1.68
C LEU A 67 -30.22 8.33 0.25
N ASN A 68 -31.03 7.35 -0.14
CA ASN A 68 -31.63 7.22 -1.47
C ASN A 68 -30.58 7.35 -2.61
N LEU A 69 -29.45 6.66 -2.49
CA LEU A 69 -28.33 6.74 -3.45
C LEU A 69 -28.60 6.02 -4.79
N GLY A 70 -29.87 5.73 -5.08
CA GLY A 70 -30.31 4.99 -6.26
C GLY A 70 -30.36 3.49 -6.05
N ARG A 71 -30.06 2.74 -7.11
CA ARG A 71 -30.12 1.28 -7.12
C ARG A 71 -29.07 0.67 -6.18
N VAL A 72 -29.53 -0.16 -5.23
CA VAL A 72 -28.68 -0.76 -4.19
C VAL A 72 -27.52 -1.56 -4.78
N ASP A 73 -27.76 -2.36 -5.83
CA ASP A 73 -26.74 -3.18 -6.48
C ASP A 73 -25.61 -2.35 -7.09
N THR A 74 -25.96 -1.24 -7.74
CA THR A 74 -24.97 -0.35 -8.37
C THR A 74 -24.19 0.44 -7.32
N ALA A 75 -24.89 1.05 -6.36
CA ALA A 75 -24.27 1.85 -5.30
C ALA A 75 -23.38 0.99 -4.38
N ALA A 76 -23.81 -0.22 -4.04
CA ALA A 76 -23.02 -1.18 -3.28
C ALA A 76 -21.73 -1.55 -4.03
N LYS A 77 -21.81 -1.77 -5.35
CA LYS A 77 -20.61 -2.11 -6.12
C LYS A 77 -19.60 -0.98 -6.15
N THR A 78 -20.05 0.27 -6.32
CA THR A 78 -19.18 1.43 -6.23
C THR A 78 -18.56 1.58 -4.85
N ALA A 79 -19.33 1.33 -3.78
CA ALA A 79 -18.83 1.36 -2.41
C ALA A 79 -17.76 0.28 -2.17
N GLU A 80 -17.95 -0.95 -2.65
CA GLU A 80 -16.94 -2.01 -2.63
C GLU A 80 -15.64 -1.57 -3.30
N GLN A 81 -15.73 -1.04 -4.52
CA GLN A 81 -14.57 -0.57 -5.27
C GLN A 81 -13.82 0.54 -4.53
N ALA A 82 -14.56 1.50 -3.95
CA ALA A 82 -13.97 2.55 -3.14
C ALA A 82 -13.27 1.99 -1.89
N MET A 83 -13.91 1.05 -1.18
CA MET A 83 -13.33 0.38 -0.01
C MET A 83 -12.03 -0.33 -0.36
N VAL A 84 -11.96 -1.05 -1.48
CA VAL A 84 -10.74 -1.72 -1.94
C VAL A 84 -9.57 -0.76 -2.09
N ILE A 85 -9.80 0.41 -2.72
CA ILE A 85 -8.77 1.43 -2.89
C ILE A 85 -8.37 2.04 -1.55
N LEU A 86 -9.35 2.40 -0.71
CA LEU A 86 -9.10 2.99 0.62
C LEU A 86 -8.35 2.02 1.54
N MET A 87 -8.69 0.74 1.54
CA MET A 87 -7.99 -0.31 2.29
C MET A 87 -6.56 -0.47 1.78
N SER A 88 -6.34 -0.41 0.48
CA SER A 88 -4.99 -0.48 -0.11
C SER A 88 -4.13 0.72 0.29
N LEU A 89 -4.70 1.93 0.29
CA LEU A 89 -4.03 3.12 0.82
C LEU A 89 -3.76 2.99 2.32
N GLY A 90 -4.72 2.44 3.09
CA GLY A 90 -4.57 2.12 4.51
C GLY A 90 -3.44 1.13 4.78
N ALA A 91 -3.30 0.09 3.96
CA ALA A 91 -2.18 -0.84 4.02
C ALA A 91 -0.85 -0.12 3.77
N GLY A 92 -0.80 0.78 2.78
CA GLY A 92 0.35 1.67 2.55
C GLY A 92 0.73 2.50 3.77
N ILE A 93 -0.25 3.14 4.41
CA ILE A 93 -0.08 3.90 5.66
C ILE A 93 0.53 3.02 6.75
N VAL A 94 -0.06 1.85 7.00
CA VAL A 94 0.40 0.94 8.06
C VAL A 94 1.82 0.46 7.76
N THR A 95 2.08 -0.02 6.54
CA THR A 95 3.39 -0.54 6.17
C THR A 95 4.47 0.55 6.23
N GLY A 96 4.19 1.75 5.70
CA GLY A 96 5.14 2.87 5.77
C GLY A 96 5.42 3.29 7.22
N GLY A 97 4.39 3.37 8.06
CA GLY A 97 4.53 3.68 9.48
C GLY A 97 5.38 2.65 10.22
N VAL A 98 5.08 1.36 10.04
CA VAL A 98 5.84 0.25 10.63
C VAL A 98 7.28 0.22 10.12
N PHE A 99 7.49 0.38 8.82
CA PHE A 99 8.83 0.40 8.22
C PHE A 99 9.71 1.50 8.84
N PHE A 100 9.21 2.74 8.93
CA PHE A 100 9.96 3.84 9.53
C PHE A 100 10.21 3.62 11.03
N LEU A 101 9.24 3.04 11.75
CA LEU A 101 9.40 2.69 13.16
C LEU A 101 10.52 1.67 13.36
N LEU A 102 10.54 0.59 12.56
CA LEU A 102 11.56 -0.45 12.62
C LEU A 102 12.94 0.06 12.23
N MET A 103 13.04 0.81 11.11
CA MET A 103 14.31 1.37 10.66
C MET A 103 14.90 2.34 11.69
N ARG A 104 14.05 3.11 12.37
CA ARG A 104 14.46 3.98 13.47
C ARG A 104 14.99 3.19 14.66
N GLY A 105 14.28 2.14 15.07
CA GLY A 105 14.63 1.31 16.22
C GLY A 105 15.90 0.47 16.02
N LEU A 106 16.06 -0.11 14.83
CA LEU A 106 17.22 -0.93 14.46
C LEU A 106 18.48 -0.12 14.14
N GLN A 107 18.35 1.21 14.13
CA GLN A 107 19.39 2.11 13.67
C GLN A 107 19.97 1.74 12.30
N ALA A 108 19.09 1.26 11.42
CA ALA A 108 19.44 0.73 10.11
C ALA A 108 20.22 1.78 9.28
N SER A 109 21.09 1.28 8.41
CA SER A 109 21.88 2.13 7.52
C SER A 109 20.97 2.99 6.64
N GLN A 110 21.50 4.12 6.17
CA GLN A 110 20.78 5.05 5.27
C GLN A 110 20.66 4.49 3.84
N SER A 111 20.75 3.16 3.67
CA SER A 111 20.66 2.50 2.38
C SER A 111 19.20 2.20 2.03
N PRO A 112 18.77 2.38 0.77
CA PRO A 112 17.42 2.01 0.33
C PRO A 112 17.21 0.49 0.24
N THR A 113 18.25 -0.32 0.46
CA THR A 113 18.20 -1.79 0.35
C THR A 113 17.18 -2.45 1.27
N ALA A 114 16.98 -1.94 2.49
CA ALA A 114 15.95 -2.47 3.38
C ALA A 114 14.54 -2.29 2.81
N GLY A 115 14.32 -1.18 2.09
CA GLY A 115 13.08 -0.93 1.37
C GLY A 115 12.90 -1.91 0.20
N LEU A 116 13.96 -2.20 -0.56
CA LEU A 116 13.90 -3.21 -1.62
C LEU A 116 13.52 -4.59 -1.09
N VAL A 117 14.12 -5.02 0.03
CA VAL A 117 13.79 -6.31 0.67
C VAL A 117 12.32 -6.34 1.09
N LEU A 118 11.83 -5.28 1.74
CA LEU A 118 10.42 -5.16 2.11
C LEU A 118 9.51 -5.25 0.88
N GLY A 119 9.85 -4.51 -0.18
CA GLY A 119 9.13 -4.52 -1.44
C GLY A 119 9.07 -5.91 -2.06
N LEU A 120 10.19 -6.60 -2.20
CA LEU A 120 10.24 -7.94 -2.77
C LEU A 120 9.46 -8.96 -1.94
N LEU A 121 9.55 -8.91 -0.61
CA LEU A 121 8.78 -9.80 0.27
C LEU A 121 7.27 -9.56 0.14
N ALA A 122 6.84 -8.29 0.15
CA ALA A 122 5.44 -7.92 -0.03
C ALA A 122 4.95 -8.31 -1.43
N GLY A 123 5.73 -8.02 -2.47
CA GLY A 123 5.42 -8.36 -3.86
C GLY A 123 5.32 -9.86 -4.08
N ALA A 124 6.21 -10.66 -3.48
CA ALA A 124 6.14 -12.12 -3.56
C ALA A 124 4.86 -12.67 -2.90
N LEU A 125 4.50 -12.14 -1.72
CA LEU A 125 3.25 -12.50 -1.05
C LEU A 125 2.03 -12.12 -1.90
N VAL A 126 2.01 -10.90 -2.44
CA VAL A 126 0.90 -10.44 -3.27
C VAL A 126 0.79 -11.23 -4.58
N ALA A 127 1.91 -11.56 -5.22
CA ALA A 127 1.93 -12.40 -6.41
C ALA A 127 1.40 -13.80 -6.11
N LEU A 128 1.78 -14.37 -4.96
CA LEU A 128 1.28 -15.67 -4.51
C LEU A 128 -0.23 -15.64 -4.22
N LEU A 129 -0.74 -14.60 -3.58
CA LEU A 129 -2.19 -14.49 -3.31
C LEU A 129 -2.97 -14.25 -4.60
N SER A 130 -2.43 -13.42 -5.51
CA SER A 130 -3.09 -13.09 -6.78
C SER A 130 -3.11 -14.28 -7.73
N SER A 131 -2.14 -15.21 -7.65
CA SER A 131 -2.17 -16.43 -8.47
C SER A 131 -3.24 -17.44 -8.01
N GLN A 132 -3.72 -17.33 -6.77
CA GLN A 132 -4.81 -18.17 -6.26
C GLN A 132 -6.19 -17.59 -6.61
N THR A 133 -6.32 -16.26 -6.68
CA THR A 133 -7.60 -15.61 -6.98
C THR A 133 -7.79 -15.33 -8.46
N GLY A 134 -6.75 -14.90 -9.18
CA GLY A 134 -6.72 -14.76 -10.64
C GLY A 134 -7.84 -13.89 -11.22
N LEU A 135 -8.31 -12.87 -10.50
CA LEU A 135 -9.55 -12.17 -10.87
C LEU A 135 -9.37 -11.13 -11.96
N THR A 136 -8.28 -10.37 -11.92
CA THR A 136 -8.10 -9.20 -12.81
C THR A 136 -7.13 -9.43 -13.95
N ALA A 137 -6.22 -10.39 -13.82
CA ALA A 137 -5.18 -10.65 -14.79
C ALA A 137 -5.69 -11.50 -15.96
N THR A 138 -5.51 -11.02 -17.19
CA THR A 138 -5.70 -11.79 -18.42
C THR A 138 -4.39 -12.07 -19.14
N ALA A 139 -3.29 -11.47 -18.67
CA ALA A 139 -1.95 -11.70 -19.16
C ALA A 139 -1.37 -13.05 -18.71
N ASP A 140 -0.25 -13.43 -19.32
CA ASP A 140 0.51 -14.62 -18.95
C ASP A 140 0.88 -14.62 -17.44
N PRO A 141 0.83 -15.78 -16.74
CA PRO A 141 1.14 -15.85 -15.31
C PRO A 141 2.56 -15.41 -14.93
N ALA A 142 3.56 -15.67 -15.78
CA ALA A 142 4.93 -15.24 -15.53
C ALA A 142 5.04 -13.72 -15.69
N ALA A 143 4.42 -13.13 -16.72
CA ALA A 143 4.34 -11.68 -16.89
C ALA A 143 3.63 -11.02 -15.69
N SER A 144 2.54 -11.61 -15.21
CA SER A 144 1.78 -11.15 -14.04
C SER A 144 2.61 -11.16 -12.75
N THR A 145 3.39 -12.22 -12.55
CA THR A 145 4.28 -12.36 -11.39
C THR A 145 5.42 -11.34 -11.46
N LEU A 146 6.09 -11.24 -12.62
CA LEU A 146 7.19 -10.29 -12.82
C LEU A 146 6.73 -8.84 -12.66
N TRP A 147 5.56 -8.50 -13.18
CA TRP A 147 4.96 -7.18 -13.02
C TRP A 147 4.72 -6.84 -11.55
N THR A 148 4.11 -7.77 -10.81
CA THR A 148 3.83 -7.58 -9.38
C THR A 148 5.13 -7.40 -8.59
N LEU A 149 6.12 -8.28 -8.82
CA LEU A 149 7.43 -8.16 -8.16
C LEU A 149 8.13 -6.84 -8.51
N PHE A 150 8.08 -6.43 -9.77
CA PHE A 150 8.67 -5.17 -10.22
C PHE A 150 8.03 -3.96 -9.53
N LEU A 151 6.69 -3.87 -9.55
CA LEU A 151 5.97 -2.77 -8.94
C LEU A 151 6.26 -2.65 -7.44
N PHE A 152 6.24 -3.77 -6.73
CA PHE A 152 6.53 -3.77 -5.29
C PHE A 152 8.01 -3.53 -4.97
N ALA A 153 8.94 -3.97 -5.83
CA ALA A 153 10.35 -3.62 -5.70
C ALA A 153 10.58 -2.11 -5.83
N VAL A 154 9.97 -1.47 -6.84
CA VAL A 154 10.03 -0.01 -7.04
C VAL A 154 9.39 0.73 -5.87
N TRP A 155 8.22 0.27 -5.40
CA TRP A 155 7.54 0.83 -4.24
C TRP A 155 8.38 0.73 -2.96
N GLY A 156 8.97 -0.44 -2.70
CA GLY A 156 9.85 -0.66 -1.55
C GLY A 156 11.11 0.20 -1.63
N LEU A 157 11.74 0.30 -2.79
CA LEU A 157 12.86 1.21 -3.04
C LEU A 157 12.49 2.67 -2.77
N ALA A 158 11.30 3.11 -3.20
CA ALA A 158 10.82 4.46 -2.94
C ALA A 158 10.65 4.74 -1.43
N LEU A 159 10.10 3.79 -0.66
CA LEU A 159 10.02 3.90 0.81
C LEU A 159 11.41 4.00 1.45
N GLY A 160 12.33 3.12 1.05
CA GLY A 160 13.70 3.11 1.55
C GLY A 160 14.45 4.39 1.22
N TRP A 161 14.28 4.89 0.00
CA TRP A 161 14.86 6.15 -0.47
C TRP A 161 14.31 7.36 0.31
N CYS A 162 13.00 7.44 0.52
CA CYS A 162 12.40 8.49 1.34
C CYS A 162 12.94 8.48 2.78
N TYR A 163 13.05 7.31 3.40
CA TYR A 163 13.62 7.18 4.75
C TYR A 163 15.08 7.65 4.79
N ALA A 164 15.91 7.18 3.86
CA ALA A 164 17.32 7.57 3.75
C ALA A 164 17.47 9.08 3.58
N ARG A 165 16.69 9.66 2.66
CA ARG A 165 16.72 11.09 2.36
C ARG A 165 16.32 11.95 3.56
N LEU A 166 15.24 11.59 4.25
CA LEU A 166 14.77 12.31 5.43
C LEU A 166 15.75 12.19 6.62
N THR A 167 16.44 11.06 6.74
CA THR A 167 17.45 10.84 7.77
C THR A 167 18.74 11.62 7.50
N PHE A 168 19.11 11.80 6.23
CA PHE A 168 20.25 12.63 5.82
C PHE A 168 20.02 14.11 6.13
N PHE A 169 18.84 14.65 5.79
CA PHE A 169 18.52 16.06 6.06
C PHE A 169 18.57 16.43 7.55
N ASP A 170 18.11 15.55 8.45
CA ASP A 170 18.19 15.77 9.91
C ASP A 170 19.65 15.91 10.38
N GLN A 171 20.59 15.21 9.75
CA GLN A 171 22.01 15.27 10.08
C GLN A 171 22.71 16.52 9.54
N SER A 172 22.32 17.04 8.36
CA SER A 172 22.94 18.22 7.75
C SER A 172 22.51 19.55 8.38
N ALA A 173 21.36 19.61 9.07
CA ALA A 173 20.88 20.82 9.74
C ALA A 173 21.53 21.07 11.13
N ALA A 174 22.03 20.02 11.78
CA ALA A 174 22.63 20.10 13.11
C ALA A 174 24.02 20.80 13.21
N PRO A 175 24.92 20.74 12.21
CA PRO A 175 26.27 21.31 12.32
C PRO A 175 26.33 22.84 12.22
N SER A 176 25.36 23.49 11.57
CA SER A 176 25.39 24.94 11.32
C SER A 176 24.98 25.79 12.52
N LEU A 177 24.14 25.26 13.42
CA LEU A 177 23.71 25.99 14.63
C LEU A 177 24.81 26.06 15.70
N ARG A 178 25.70 25.07 15.77
CA ARG A 178 26.81 25.05 16.73
C ARG A 178 27.93 26.05 16.40
N ARG A 179 28.08 26.45 15.14
CA ARG A 179 29.08 27.43 14.68
C ARG A 179 28.61 28.88 14.76
N ALA A 180 27.34 29.12 15.08
CA ALA A 180 26.80 30.47 15.28
C ALA A 180 26.82 30.90 16.75
N GLU A 181 27.22 30.01 17.67
CA GLU A 181 27.31 30.24 19.11
C GLU A 181 28.78 30.31 19.62
N GLU A 182 29.76 30.18 18.72
CA GLU A 182 31.21 30.38 18.97
C GLU A 182 31.69 31.67 18.28
#